data_AF-K9ZD78-F1
#
_entry.id   AF-K9ZD78-F1
#
_cell.length_a   1.000
_cell.length_b   1.000
_cell.length_c   1.000
_cell.angle_alpha   90.00
_cell.angle_beta   90.00
_cell.angle_gamma   90.00
#
_symmetry.space_group_name_H-M   'P 1'
#
loop_
_entity.id
_entity.type
_entity.pdbx_description
1 polymer ?
#
loop_
_entity_poly.entity_id
_entity_poly.type
_entity_poly.pdbx_seq_one_letter_code
_entity_poly.pdbx_strand_id
1 'polypeptide(L)'
;MKLQDFLGTDEKWGYEAIALDAELPRQIQLRLIDLGLLEPPADGQFGPVSTAALKKFQEIMKTGEVDFLGAITAKELIETKKEEIPQPALKLGNDIASRIIKYMLTKKYEVFTNPQEYNIVYIEGMNGDWTLNNDSPNEFNDQRIVIEVVDGVPKIVNNWQATTEPGKYYTYNPMNPKGAARIQFGQYKAWAVGLHGTAQPHEALRQVGNLTVCRDFNKDFKRTGDKLDTGDDFYINQHWGYDAPVNDIKNASAGCLVGRRIDGHKEFMAIVKKDRRYVANKNYVFYTTIIPGNDLIKQFPG
;
A
#
# COMPACT_ATOMS: atom_id res chain seq x y z
N MET A 1 -22.06 -26.14 -0.86
CA MET A 1 -22.21 -26.21 0.61
C MET A 1 -22.32 -24.79 1.17
N LYS A 2 -23.02 -24.55 2.27
CA LYS A 2 -22.99 -23.27 3.00
C LYS A 2 -22.25 -23.39 4.32
N LEU A 3 -21.71 -22.27 4.81
CA LEU A 3 -21.07 -22.23 6.13
C LEU A 3 -22.04 -22.70 7.24
N GLN A 4 -23.32 -22.34 7.13
CA GLN A 4 -24.35 -22.71 8.11
C GLN A 4 -24.59 -24.21 8.18
N ASP A 5 -24.30 -24.95 7.10
CA ASP A 5 -24.60 -26.37 7.04
C ASP A 5 -23.63 -27.22 7.88
N PHE A 6 -22.49 -26.67 8.30
CA PHE A 6 -21.58 -27.31 9.24
C PHE A 6 -22.09 -27.24 10.69
N LEU A 7 -23.00 -26.31 11.00
CA LEU A 7 -23.44 -26.05 12.37
C LEU A 7 -24.28 -27.21 12.92
N GLY A 8 -23.92 -27.71 14.09
CA GLY A 8 -24.61 -28.83 14.74
C GLY A 8 -24.36 -30.20 14.10
N THR A 9 -23.32 -30.31 13.26
CA THR A 9 -22.93 -31.55 12.56
C THR A 9 -21.49 -31.94 12.91
N ASP A 10 -21.11 -33.18 12.60
CA ASP A 10 -19.72 -33.67 12.66
C ASP A 10 -18.98 -33.54 11.31
N GLU A 11 -19.56 -32.82 10.35
CA GLU A 11 -19.02 -32.64 8.99
C GLU A 11 -17.69 -31.87 9.04
N LYS A 12 -16.69 -32.35 8.29
CA LYS A 12 -15.33 -31.76 8.26
C LYS A 12 -14.78 -31.79 6.85
N TRP A 13 -14.43 -30.61 6.34
CA TRP A 13 -13.95 -30.47 4.98
C TRP A 13 -12.51 -29.96 4.96
N GLY A 14 -11.61 -30.74 4.37
CA GLY A 14 -10.25 -30.26 4.06
C GLY A 14 -10.27 -29.18 2.97
N TYR A 15 -9.17 -28.44 2.83
CA TYR A 15 -9.10 -27.31 1.89
C TYR A 15 -9.32 -27.70 0.42
N GLU A 16 -8.96 -28.91 0.01
CA GLU A 16 -9.24 -29.41 -1.34
C GLU A 16 -10.74 -29.58 -1.59
N ALA A 17 -11.47 -30.14 -0.62
CA ALA A 17 -12.92 -30.30 -0.70
C ALA A 17 -13.62 -28.94 -0.72
N ILE A 18 -13.15 -27.98 0.09
CA ILE A 18 -13.61 -26.59 0.04
C ILE A 18 -13.41 -26.03 -1.36
N ALA A 19 -12.19 -26.14 -1.93
CA ALA A 19 -11.84 -25.58 -3.22
C ALA A 19 -12.67 -26.13 -4.41
N LEU A 20 -13.19 -27.36 -4.29
CA LEU A 20 -14.00 -28.00 -5.31
C LEU A 20 -15.50 -27.63 -5.23
N ASP A 21 -15.95 -26.99 -4.16
CA ASP A 21 -17.35 -26.60 -4.01
C ASP A 21 -17.66 -25.27 -4.69
N ALA A 22 -18.86 -25.19 -5.29
CA ALA A 22 -19.27 -24.06 -6.09
C ALA A 22 -19.49 -22.76 -5.29
N GLU A 23 -19.82 -22.83 -3.99
CA GLU A 23 -20.25 -21.66 -3.21
C GLU A 23 -19.43 -21.44 -1.93
N LEU A 24 -19.00 -22.52 -1.27
CA LEU A 24 -18.34 -22.46 0.03
C LEU A 24 -17.04 -21.63 0.04
N PRO A 25 -16.12 -21.77 -0.95
CA PRO A 25 -14.94 -20.91 -1.07
C PRO A 25 -15.24 -19.43 -0.96
N ARG A 26 -16.22 -18.97 -1.74
CA ARG A 26 -16.57 -17.56 -1.84
C ARG A 26 -17.17 -17.06 -0.54
N GLN A 27 -18.00 -17.87 0.14
CA GLN A 27 -18.54 -17.53 1.45
C GLN A 27 -17.42 -17.34 2.48
N ILE A 28 -16.46 -18.26 2.55
CA ILE A 28 -15.31 -18.15 3.46
C ILE A 28 -14.49 -16.89 3.13
N GLN A 29 -14.18 -16.66 1.85
CA GLN A 29 -13.44 -15.48 1.42
C GLN A 29 -14.14 -14.18 1.82
N LEU A 30 -15.46 -14.06 1.61
CA LEU A 30 -16.24 -12.89 2.02
C LEU A 30 -16.11 -12.62 3.52
N ARG A 31 -16.24 -13.67 4.36
CA ARG A 31 -16.07 -13.52 5.82
C ARG A 31 -14.66 -13.11 6.20
N LEU A 32 -13.63 -13.73 5.60
CA LEU A 32 -12.24 -13.35 5.88
C LEU A 32 -11.91 -11.93 5.40
N ILE A 33 -12.54 -11.46 4.32
CA ILE A 33 -12.45 -10.07 3.86
C ILE A 33 -13.10 -9.11 4.85
N ASP A 34 -14.33 -9.40 5.29
CA ASP A 34 -15.04 -8.59 6.29
C ASP A 34 -14.23 -8.46 7.59
N LEU A 35 -13.54 -9.54 7.98
CA LEU A 35 -12.67 -9.61 9.16
C LEU A 35 -11.29 -8.98 8.95
N GLY A 36 -10.95 -8.52 7.75
CA GLY A 36 -9.65 -7.91 7.42
C GLY A 36 -8.48 -8.91 7.41
N LEU A 37 -8.76 -10.20 7.22
CA LEU A 37 -7.76 -11.27 7.15
C LEU A 37 -7.44 -11.71 5.71
N LEU A 38 -8.28 -11.32 4.76
CA LEU A 38 -8.11 -11.54 3.32
C LEU A 38 -8.42 -10.27 2.54
N GLU A 39 -7.69 -10.01 1.47
CA GLU A 39 -7.97 -8.86 0.59
C GLU A 39 -9.06 -9.21 -0.44
N PRO A 40 -9.94 -8.26 -0.81
CA PRO A 40 -10.91 -8.46 -1.89
C PRO A 40 -10.22 -8.56 -3.27
N PRO A 41 -10.87 -9.20 -4.27
CA PRO A 41 -12.25 -9.72 -4.25
C PRO A 41 -12.38 -11.17 -3.77
N ALA A 42 -13.58 -11.57 -3.34
CA ALA A 42 -13.94 -12.97 -3.17
C ALA A 42 -14.30 -13.59 -4.52
N ASP A 43 -13.33 -14.23 -5.16
CA ASP A 43 -13.42 -14.81 -6.50
C ASP A 43 -13.88 -16.28 -6.52
N GLY A 44 -14.06 -16.90 -5.36
CA GLY A 44 -14.39 -18.32 -5.21
C GLY A 44 -13.21 -19.27 -5.44
N GLN A 45 -12.01 -18.77 -5.75
CA GLN A 45 -10.83 -19.61 -5.95
C GLN A 45 -10.13 -19.83 -4.61
N PHE A 46 -10.31 -21.02 -4.01
CA PHE A 46 -9.73 -21.35 -2.72
C PHE A 46 -8.27 -21.83 -2.81
N GLY A 47 -7.37 -20.90 -3.12
CA GLY A 47 -5.94 -21.17 -3.28
C GLY A 47 -5.11 -21.00 -1.99
N PRO A 48 -3.77 -20.93 -2.13
CA PRO A 48 -2.84 -20.73 -1.01
C PRO A 48 -3.12 -19.47 -0.18
N VAL A 49 -3.59 -18.38 -0.80
CA VAL A 49 -3.92 -17.12 -0.12
C VAL A 49 -5.12 -17.31 0.82
N SER A 50 -6.23 -17.86 0.30
CA SER A 50 -7.43 -18.13 1.10
C SER A 50 -7.15 -19.18 2.19
N THR A 51 -6.35 -20.19 1.88
CA THR A 51 -5.92 -21.20 2.85
C THR A 51 -5.12 -20.56 4.00
N ALA A 52 -4.13 -19.73 3.68
CA ALA A 52 -3.33 -19.05 4.71
C ALA A 52 -4.17 -18.09 5.57
N ALA A 53 -5.14 -17.41 4.96
CA ALA A 53 -6.06 -16.53 5.69
C ALA A 53 -6.99 -17.33 6.63
N LEU A 54 -7.54 -18.46 6.17
CA LEU A 54 -8.36 -19.33 7.01
C LEU A 54 -7.56 -19.94 8.16
N LYS A 55 -6.35 -20.45 7.90
CA LYS A 55 -5.44 -20.95 8.95
C LYS A 55 -5.16 -19.89 10.01
N LYS A 56 -4.83 -18.68 9.58
CA LYS A 56 -4.59 -17.55 10.49
C LYS A 56 -5.83 -17.23 11.33
N PHE A 57 -7.02 -17.24 10.73
CA PHE A 57 -8.27 -17.07 11.47
C PHE A 57 -8.44 -18.15 12.55
N GLN A 58 -8.23 -19.42 12.19
CA GLN A 58 -8.33 -20.55 13.10
C GLN A 58 -7.33 -20.48 14.26
N GLU A 59 -6.09 -20.08 13.98
CA GLU A 59 -5.04 -19.86 14.99
C GLU A 59 -5.41 -18.74 15.97
N ILE A 60 -5.89 -17.60 15.44
CA ILE A 60 -6.26 -16.42 16.23
C ILE A 60 -7.48 -16.70 17.10
N MET A 61 -8.50 -17.35 16.53
CA MET A 61 -9.74 -17.70 17.23
C MET A 61 -9.61 -18.97 18.05
N LYS A 62 -8.46 -19.66 17.98
CA LYS A 62 -8.17 -20.91 18.70
C LYS A 62 -9.24 -21.98 18.48
N THR A 63 -9.71 -22.12 17.23
CA THR A 63 -10.80 -23.06 16.90
C THR A 63 -10.41 -24.52 17.13
N GLY A 64 -9.12 -24.84 17.12
CA GLY A 64 -8.60 -26.20 17.27
C GLY A 64 -8.81 -27.09 16.04
N GLU A 65 -9.40 -26.55 14.97
CA GLU A 65 -9.64 -27.24 13.71
C GLU A 65 -8.50 -26.94 12.73
N VAL A 66 -7.40 -27.70 12.84
CA VAL A 66 -6.22 -27.50 11.99
C VAL A 66 -6.40 -28.25 10.67
N ASP A 67 -6.21 -27.56 9.55
CA ASP A 67 -6.24 -28.13 8.18
C ASP A 67 -7.61 -28.56 7.63
N PHE A 68 -8.70 -28.26 8.35
CA PHE A 68 -10.07 -28.47 7.89
C PHE A 68 -11.00 -27.37 8.41
N LEU A 69 -12.15 -27.22 7.74
CA LEU A 69 -13.31 -26.46 8.21
C LEU A 69 -14.30 -27.45 8.84
N GLY A 70 -14.65 -27.25 10.11
CA GLY A 70 -15.72 -27.96 10.79
C GLY A 70 -16.71 -26.98 11.45
N ALA A 71 -17.56 -27.50 12.32
CA ALA A 71 -18.61 -26.73 12.99
C ALA A 71 -18.07 -25.55 13.80
N ILE A 72 -16.89 -25.67 14.43
CA ILE A 72 -16.34 -24.63 15.30
C ILE A 72 -15.87 -23.44 14.45
N THR A 73 -15.02 -23.69 13.45
CA THR A 73 -14.53 -22.63 12.55
C THR A 73 -15.66 -22.01 11.75
N ALA A 74 -16.64 -22.80 11.30
CA ALA A 74 -17.79 -22.27 10.57
C ALA A 74 -18.62 -21.31 11.44
N LYS A 75 -18.86 -21.67 12.70
CA LYS A 75 -19.55 -20.80 13.67
C LYS A 75 -18.80 -19.49 13.88
N GLU A 76 -17.50 -19.56 14.18
CA GLU A 76 -16.68 -18.36 14.39
C GLU A 76 -16.66 -17.48 13.13
N LEU A 77 -16.48 -18.04 11.92
CA LEU A 77 -16.53 -17.26 10.67
C LEU A 77 -17.85 -16.50 10.49
N ILE A 78 -18.98 -17.08 10.93
CA ILE A 78 -20.30 -16.46 10.85
C ILE A 78 -20.45 -15.35 11.90
N GLU A 79 -20.08 -15.63 13.14
CA GLU A 79 -20.44 -14.80 14.30
C GLU A 79 -19.41 -13.72 14.64
N THR A 80 -18.12 -13.97 14.38
CA THR A 80 -17.05 -13.03 14.72
C THR A 80 -17.22 -11.71 13.97
N LYS A 81 -17.02 -10.61 14.70
CA LYS A 81 -16.95 -9.25 14.13
C LYS A 81 -15.50 -8.81 13.97
N LYS A 82 -15.25 -7.87 13.05
CA LYS A 82 -13.88 -7.38 12.77
C LYS A 82 -13.18 -6.85 14.02
N GLU A 83 -13.92 -6.19 14.91
CA GLU A 83 -13.40 -5.61 16.15
C GLU A 83 -12.99 -6.68 17.18
N GLU A 84 -13.49 -7.90 17.03
CA GLU A 84 -13.19 -9.04 17.91
C GLU A 84 -11.93 -9.77 17.48
N ILE A 85 -11.43 -9.54 16.25
CA ILE A 85 -10.15 -10.10 15.78
C ILE A 85 -9.01 -9.48 16.60
N PRO A 86 -8.31 -10.28 17.43
CA PRO A 86 -7.11 -9.82 18.13
C PRO A 86 -6.07 -9.30 17.15
N GLN A 87 -5.85 -7.98 17.17
CA GLN A 87 -4.70 -7.35 16.54
C GLN A 87 -3.69 -6.98 17.62
N PRO A 88 -2.38 -7.18 17.38
CA PRO A 88 -1.36 -6.62 18.27
C PRO A 88 -1.61 -5.12 18.43
N ALA A 89 -1.81 -4.67 19.67
CA ALA A 89 -2.00 -3.26 19.94
C ALA A 89 -0.79 -2.47 19.41
N LEU A 90 -1.04 -1.44 18.62
CA LEU A 90 0.01 -0.56 18.11
C LEU A 90 0.66 0.19 19.28
N LYS A 91 1.97 0.01 19.43
CA LYS A 91 2.81 0.66 20.43
C LYS A 91 3.44 1.90 19.79
N LEU A 92 2.68 2.99 19.75
CA LEU A 92 3.07 4.21 19.05
C LEU A 92 3.78 5.19 19.97
N GLY A 93 5.07 5.42 19.72
CA GLY A 93 5.90 6.43 20.39
C GLY A 93 5.88 7.80 19.70
N ASN A 94 6.94 8.58 19.92
CA ASN A 94 7.18 9.89 19.28
C ASN A 94 8.25 9.83 18.18
N ASP A 95 8.82 8.66 17.91
CA ASP A 95 9.69 8.49 16.75
C ASP A 95 8.91 8.73 15.44
N ILE A 96 9.64 9.00 14.36
CA ILE A 96 9.05 9.35 13.07
C ILE A 96 8.13 8.25 12.52
N ALA A 97 8.46 6.96 12.71
CA ALA A 97 7.63 5.87 12.21
C ALA A 97 6.28 5.85 12.93
N SER A 98 6.30 5.98 14.26
CA SER A 98 5.09 6.10 15.07
C SER A 98 4.25 7.32 14.68
N ARG A 99 4.88 8.47 14.40
CA ARG A 99 4.17 9.70 13.98
C ARG A 99 3.49 9.55 12.62
N ILE A 100 4.17 8.91 11.66
CA ILE A 100 3.57 8.58 10.35
C ILE A 100 2.35 7.67 10.53
N ILE A 101 2.46 6.62 11.35
CA ILE A 101 1.34 5.71 11.60
C ILE A 101 0.19 6.42 12.32
N LYS A 102 0.46 7.28 13.32
CA LYS A 102 -0.58 8.13 13.95
C LYS A 102 -1.31 8.98 12.91
N TYR A 103 -0.57 9.61 11.99
CA TYR A 103 -1.15 10.40 10.91
C TYR A 103 -2.05 9.56 10.00
N MET A 104 -1.57 8.38 9.57
CA MET A 104 -2.36 7.45 8.77
C MET A 104 -3.67 7.06 9.47
N LEU A 105 -3.61 6.70 10.76
CA LEU A 105 -4.79 6.37 11.55
C LEU A 105 -5.77 7.54 11.66
N THR A 106 -5.29 8.76 11.92
CA THR A 106 -6.14 9.97 12.00
C THR A 106 -6.82 10.29 10.67
N LYS A 107 -6.14 10.04 9.54
CA LYS A 107 -6.73 10.16 8.20
C LYS A 107 -7.58 8.96 7.78
N LYS A 108 -7.71 7.94 8.64
CA LYS A 108 -8.42 6.68 8.37
C LYS A 108 -7.85 5.93 7.16
N TYR A 109 -6.55 6.04 6.94
CA TYR A 109 -5.83 5.24 5.96
C TYR A 109 -5.60 3.83 6.50
N GLU A 110 -5.49 2.87 5.59
CA GLU A 110 -5.17 1.49 5.92
C GLU A 110 -3.74 1.41 6.46
N VAL A 111 -3.57 0.75 7.61
CA VAL A 111 -2.29 0.50 8.25
C VAL A 111 -2.10 -1.01 8.36
N PHE A 112 -1.10 -1.53 7.67
CA PHE A 112 -0.79 -2.94 7.74
C PHE A 112 0.11 -3.23 8.94
N THR A 113 -0.33 -4.16 9.79
CA THR A 113 0.29 -4.45 11.08
C THR A 113 0.88 -5.85 11.19
N ASN A 114 0.65 -6.70 10.19
CA ASN A 114 1.17 -8.06 10.21
C ASN A 114 2.65 -8.09 9.79
N PRO A 115 3.43 -9.09 10.25
CA PRO A 115 4.80 -9.29 9.81
C PRO A 115 4.91 -9.35 8.29
N GLN A 116 5.90 -8.66 7.72
CA GLN A 116 6.13 -8.56 6.28
C GLN A 116 4.94 -8.04 5.48
N GLU A 117 4.04 -7.25 6.07
CA GLU A 117 3.14 -6.39 5.32
C GLU A 117 3.65 -4.95 5.41
N TYR A 118 4.15 -4.46 4.28
CA TYR A 118 4.81 -3.16 4.24
C TYR A 118 3.81 -2.03 4.01
N ASN A 119 4.06 -0.91 4.68
CA ASN A 119 3.40 0.37 4.44
C ASN A 119 4.38 1.26 3.64
N ILE A 120 4.03 1.57 2.39
CA ILE A 120 4.82 2.47 1.54
C ILE A 120 4.29 3.89 1.75
N VAL A 121 5.16 4.81 2.15
CA VAL A 121 4.79 6.20 2.44
C VAL A 121 5.75 7.15 1.75
N TYR A 122 5.21 8.17 1.10
CA TYR A 122 5.96 9.33 0.63
C TYR A 122 5.59 10.54 1.47
N ILE A 123 6.60 11.30 1.87
CA ILE A 123 6.42 12.55 2.62
C ILE A 123 7.04 13.69 1.83
N GLU A 124 6.17 14.59 1.37
CA GLU A 124 6.55 15.76 0.59
C GLU A 124 7.16 16.85 1.46
N GLY A 125 8.23 17.49 0.99
CA GLY A 125 8.89 18.61 1.66
C GLY A 125 9.66 18.23 2.94
N MET A 126 10.30 17.05 2.96
CA MET A 126 11.04 16.56 4.13
C MET A 126 12.42 15.99 3.78
N ASN A 127 13.42 16.38 4.57
CA ASN A 127 14.79 15.88 4.50
C ASN A 127 14.93 14.48 5.13
N GLY A 128 16.03 13.79 4.82
CA GLY A 128 16.32 12.45 5.36
C GLY A 128 16.61 12.42 6.87
N ASP A 129 16.81 13.58 7.49
CA ASP A 129 16.91 13.76 8.95
C ASP A 129 15.57 14.12 9.61
N TRP A 130 14.47 14.05 8.84
CA TRP A 130 13.09 14.32 9.26
C TRP A 130 12.78 15.79 9.59
N THR A 131 13.64 16.72 9.16
CA THR A 131 13.37 18.16 9.18
C THR A 131 12.61 18.60 7.92
N LEU A 132 11.76 19.61 8.05
CA LEU A 132 11.11 20.24 6.88
C LEU A 132 12.16 20.97 6.03
N ASN A 133 11.98 20.91 4.72
CA ASN A 133 12.67 21.81 3.79
C ASN A 133 11.68 22.84 3.20
N ASN A 134 12.16 23.63 2.25
CA ASN A 134 11.37 24.71 1.64
C ASN A 134 10.42 24.23 0.53
N ASP A 135 10.37 22.92 0.27
CA ASP A 135 9.54 22.29 -0.75
C ASP A 135 9.72 22.94 -2.15
N SER A 136 10.97 23.20 -2.52
CA SER A 136 11.28 23.83 -3.82
C SER A 136 10.85 22.95 -5.00
N PRO A 137 10.20 23.52 -6.02
CA PRO A 137 9.86 22.77 -7.22
C PRO A 137 11.10 22.23 -7.95
N ASN A 138 10.93 21.10 -8.66
CA ASN A 138 11.97 20.45 -9.46
C ASN A 138 13.15 19.88 -8.65
N GLU A 139 12.93 19.46 -7.40
CA GLU A 139 13.95 18.86 -6.56
C GLU A 139 13.54 17.47 -6.05
N PHE A 140 14.54 16.66 -5.69
CA PHE A 140 14.36 15.45 -4.89
C PHE A 140 14.43 15.81 -3.40
N ASN A 141 13.38 16.48 -2.93
CA ASN A 141 13.24 17.06 -1.59
C ASN A 141 12.20 16.31 -0.72
N ASP A 142 11.80 15.11 -1.14
CA ASP A 142 10.84 14.26 -0.45
C ASP A 142 11.50 13.00 0.09
N GLN A 143 10.80 12.26 0.95
CA GLN A 143 11.22 10.94 1.41
C GLN A 143 10.27 9.86 0.92
N ARG A 144 10.82 8.80 0.29
CA ARG A 144 10.16 7.51 0.10
C ARG A 144 10.52 6.61 1.27
N ILE A 145 9.54 6.01 1.92
CA ILE A 145 9.71 5.27 3.17
C ILE A 145 8.98 3.93 3.06
N VAL A 146 9.59 2.88 3.60
CA VAL A 146 8.92 1.60 3.85
C VAL A 146 8.89 1.35 5.35
N ILE A 147 7.71 1.12 5.90
CA ILE A 147 7.48 0.82 7.32
C ILE A 147 6.93 -0.61 7.46
N GLU A 148 7.48 -1.34 8.42
CA GLU A 148 6.94 -2.62 8.91
C GLU A 148 6.53 -2.46 10.37
N VAL A 149 5.44 -3.09 10.78
CA VAL A 149 5.07 -3.17 12.20
C VAL A 149 5.55 -4.51 12.75
N VAL A 150 6.47 -4.45 13.71
CA VAL A 150 7.06 -5.64 14.36
C VAL A 150 6.65 -5.64 15.82
N ASP A 151 5.90 -6.67 16.24
CA ASP A 151 5.38 -6.81 17.61
C ASP A 151 4.59 -5.58 18.11
N GLY A 152 3.83 -4.98 17.20
CA GLY A 152 3.06 -3.76 17.41
C GLY A 152 3.86 -2.45 17.32
N VAL A 153 5.19 -2.51 17.14
CA VAL A 153 6.05 -1.31 17.02
C VAL A 153 6.33 -1.01 15.54
N PRO A 154 5.94 0.17 15.03
CA PRO A 154 6.32 0.60 13.68
C PRO A 154 7.83 0.81 13.58
N LYS A 155 8.45 0.28 12.53
CA LYS A 155 9.87 0.45 12.23
C LYS A 155 10.04 0.84 10.77
N ILE A 156 10.81 1.91 10.53
CA ILE A 156 11.29 2.22 9.17
C ILE A 156 12.26 1.11 8.78
N VAL A 157 11.91 0.35 7.76
CA VAL A 157 12.77 -0.66 7.15
C VAL A 157 13.89 0.04 6.38
N ASN A 158 13.52 1.04 5.59
CA ASN A 158 14.46 1.94 4.93
C ASN A 158 13.74 3.22 4.45
N ASN A 159 14.53 4.25 4.10
CA ASN A 159 14.05 5.48 3.48
C ASN A 159 15.03 5.96 2.41
N TRP A 160 14.52 6.66 1.39
CA TRP A 160 15.31 7.18 0.29
C TRP A 160 14.84 8.56 -0.12
N GLN A 161 15.81 9.40 -0.49
CA GLN A 161 15.52 10.68 -1.14
C GLN A 161 14.72 10.46 -2.43
N ALA A 162 13.63 11.19 -2.55
CA ALA A 162 12.65 11.01 -3.60
C ALA A 162 12.03 12.35 -4.01
N THR A 163 11.09 12.26 -4.95
CA THR A 163 10.15 13.33 -5.29
C THR A 163 8.79 12.69 -5.58
N THR A 164 7.73 13.38 -5.18
CA THR A 164 6.34 13.10 -5.51
C THR A 164 5.82 14.03 -6.61
N GLU A 165 6.69 14.90 -7.11
CA GLU A 165 6.37 16.04 -7.95
C GLU A 165 6.89 15.88 -9.38
N PRO A 166 6.26 16.57 -10.36
CA PRO A 166 6.78 16.62 -11.71
C PRO A 166 8.04 17.49 -11.78
N GLY A 167 8.96 17.12 -12.67
CA GLY A 167 10.08 17.97 -13.03
C GLY A 167 9.64 19.20 -13.80
N LYS A 168 10.45 20.26 -13.72
CA LYS A 168 10.25 21.54 -14.41
C LYS A 168 9.95 21.37 -15.89
N TYR A 169 10.64 20.41 -16.53
CA TYR A 169 10.42 20.07 -17.93
C TYR A 169 8.94 19.73 -18.21
N TYR A 170 8.33 18.85 -17.42
CA TYR A 170 6.95 18.41 -17.64
C TYR A 170 5.91 19.40 -17.14
N THR A 171 6.23 20.25 -16.15
CA THR A 171 5.36 21.38 -15.81
C THR A 171 5.22 22.33 -17.00
N TYR A 172 6.32 22.66 -17.69
CA TYR A 172 6.26 23.55 -18.85
C TYR A 172 5.83 22.86 -20.15
N ASN A 173 6.12 21.57 -20.30
CA ASN A 173 5.79 20.73 -21.45
C ASN A 173 4.93 19.52 -21.00
N PRO A 174 3.67 19.75 -20.58
CA PRO A 174 2.88 18.68 -19.97
C PRO A 174 2.48 17.62 -20.99
N MET A 175 2.47 16.37 -20.55
CA MET A 175 2.00 15.24 -21.36
C MET A 175 0.48 15.26 -21.57
N ASN A 176 -0.24 16.01 -20.74
CA ASN A 176 -1.69 16.20 -20.83
C ASN A 176 -1.98 17.69 -21.05
N PRO A 177 -2.86 18.08 -21.99
CA PRO A 177 -3.19 19.48 -22.25
C PRO A 177 -3.84 20.20 -21.05
N LYS A 178 -4.34 19.45 -20.06
CA LYS A 178 -4.88 20.01 -18.81
C LYS A 178 -3.81 20.46 -17.82
N GLY A 179 -2.53 20.13 -18.02
CA GLY A 179 -1.44 20.47 -17.11
C GLY A 179 -0.66 19.25 -16.60
N ALA A 180 0.44 19.50 -15.90
CA ALA A 180 1.24 18.44 -15.28
C ALA A 180 0.47 17.75 -14.15
N ALA A 181 0.71 16.46 -13.94
CA ALA A 181 0.07 15.74 -12.85
C ALA A 181 0.86 15.94 -11.55
N ARG A 182 0.17 16.37 -10.50
CA ARG A 182 0.65 16.31 -9.11
C ARG A 182 -0.32 15.42 -8.33
N ILE A 183 0.13 14.28 -7.78
CA ILE A 183 -0.78 13.36 -7.08
C ILE A 183 -1.43 14.09 -5.91
N GLN A 184 -2.75 14.02 -5.81
CA GLN A 184 -3.49 14.56 -4.66
C GLN A 184 -3.09 13.77 -3.40
N PHE A 185 -2.76 14.45 -2.31
CA PHE A 185 -2.42 13.78 -1.05
C PHE A 185 -3.53 12.82 -0.61
N GLY A 186 -3.13 11.61 -0.20
CA GLY A 186 -4.05 10.50 0.00
C GLY A 186 -3.34 9.15 0.11
N GLN A 187 -4.12 8.09 0.23
CA GLN A 187 -3.65 6.71 0.11
C GLN A 187 -4.36 6.04 -1.06
N TYR A 188 -3.60 5.33 -1.89
CA TYR A 188 -4.11 4.68 -3.09
C TYR A 188 -3.64 3.23 -3.17
N LYS A 189 -4.55 2.31 -3.48
CA LYS A 189 -4.24 0.92 -3.90
C LYS A 189 -4.14 0.90 -5.41
N ALA A 190 -2.96 1.21 -5.95
CA ALA A 190 -2.85 1.54 -7.36
C ALA A 190 -1.57 1.09 -8.05
N TRP A 191 -0.67 0.35 -7.38
CA TRP A 191 0.58 -0.07 -8.02
C TRP A 191 0.88 -1.56 -7.89
N ALA A 192 1.36 -2.19 -8.96
CA ALA A 192 1.83 -3.57 -8.95
C ALA A 192 3.27 -3.66 -9.46
N VAL A 193 3.99 -4.73 -9.14
CA VAL A 193 5.34 -4.96 -9.69
C VAL A 193 5.25 -5.07 -11.21
N GLY A 194 6.13 -4.36 -11.91
CA GLY A 194 6.22 -4.38 -13.36
C GLY A 194 7.48 -3.68 -13.86
N LEU A 195 7.47 -3.26 -15.13
CA LEU A 195 8.58 -2.54 -15.74
C LEU A 195 8.19 -1.08 -16.02
N HIS A 196 9.14 -0.18 -15.81
CA HIS A 196 9.09 1.21 -16.24
C HIS A 196 10.10 1.48 -17.36
N GLY A 197 9.70 2.33 -18.31
CA GLY A 197 10.55 2.79 -19.42
C GLY A 197 10.68 1.78 -20.57
N THR A 198 10.95 2.30 -21.77
CA THR A 198 11.20 1.49 -22.98
C THR A 198 12.68 1.48 -23.38
N ALA A 199 13.39 2.60 -23.18
CA ALA A 199 14.81 2.74 -23.54
C ALA A 199 15.75 2.08 -22.52
N GLN A 200 15.44 2.20 -21.22
CA GLN A 200 16.15 1.54 -20.12
C GLN A 200 15.13 0.84 -19.22
N PRO A 201 14.52 -0.26 -19.69
CA PRO A 201 13.47 -0.94 -18.95
C PRO A 201 14.01 -1.44 -17.61
N HIS A 202 13.29 -1.16 -16.53
CA HIS A 202 13.67 -1.58 -15.19
C HIS A 202 12.47 -1.88 -14.32
N GLU A 203 12.70 -2.71 -13.31
CA GLU A 203 11.68 -3.07 -12.33
C GLU A 203 11.21 -1.84 -11.54
N ALA A 204 9.90 -1.69 -11.40
CA ALA A 204 9.22 -0.57 -10.75
C ALA A 204 7.88 -1.04 -10.18
N LEU A 205 7.22 -0.20 -9.38
CA LEU A 205 5.79 -0.36 -9.08
C LEU A 205 4.99 0.45 -10.12
N ARG A 206 4.35 -0.23 -11.07
CA ARG A 206 3.60 0.42 -12.16
C ARG A 206 2.17 0.72 -11.76
N GLN A 207 1.62 1.82 -12.26
CA GLN A 207 0.20 2.12 -12.06
C GLN A 207 -0.67 1.01 -12.68
N VAL A 208 -1.63 0.52 -11.90
CA VAL A 208 -2.66 -0.45 -12.28
C VAL A 208 -4.03 -0.14 -11.67
N GLY A 209 -4.15 0.96 -10.93
CA GLY A 209 -5.39 1.37 -10.30
C GLY A 209 -5.57 2.88 -10.31
N ASN A 210 -6.75 3.32 -9.86
CA ASN A 210 -7.14 4.72 -9.88
C ASN A 210 -6.27 5.58 -8.97
N LEU A 211 -5.80 6.68 -9.52
CA LEU A 211 -5.15 7.79 -8.81
C LEU A 211 -5.95 9.06 -9.05
N THR A 212 -5.94 9.96 -8.07
CA THR A 212 -6.43 11.33 -8.25
C THR A 212 -5.24 12.27 -8.31
N VAL A 213 -5.20 13.13 -9.34
CA VAL A 213 -4.16 14.14 -9.54
C VAL A 213 -4.76 15.53 -9.61
N CYS A 214 -4.03 16.52 -9.13
CA CYS A 214 -4.21 17.93 -9.45
C CYS A 214 -3.51 18.22 -10.78
N ARG A 215 -4.24 18.81 -11.74
CA ARG A 215 -3.69 19.20 -13.03
C ARG A 215 -3.22 20.65 -12.98
N ASP A 216 -1.90 20.82 -12.88
CA ASP A 216 -1.21 22.11 -12.81
C ASP A 216 -1.25 22.79 -14.18
N PHE A 217 -2.39 23.45 -14.45
CA PHE A 217 -2.67 24.12 -15.71
C PHE A 217 -1.95 25.48 -15.80
N ASN A 218 -1.88 26.19 -14.68
CA ASN A 218 -1.30 27.53 -14.59
C ASN A 218 0.23 27.51 -14.40
N LYS A 219 0.82 26.33 -14.21
CA LYS A 219 2.27 26.08 -14.11
C LYS A 219 2.89 26.75 -12.90
N ASP A 220 2.14 26.84 -11.80
CA ASP A 220 2.56 27.49 -10.56
C ASP A 220 3.16 26.52 -9.54
N PHE A 221 3.22 25.23 -9.89
CA PHE A 221 3.75 24.15 -9.07
C PHE A 221 2.97 23.93 -7.77
N LYS A 222 1.65 24.14 -7.75
CA LYS A 222 0.83 23.95 -6.57
C LYS A 222 -0.39 23.11 -6.89
N ARG A 223 -0.90 22.40 -5.88
CA ARG A 223 -2.18 21.68 -5.97
C ARG A 223 -3.40 22.58 -5.73
N THR A 224 -3.21 23.73 -5.09
CA THR A 224 -4.30 24.59 -4.60
C THR A 224 -5.01 25.28 -5.77
N GLY A 225 -6.30 25.00 -5.94
CA GLY A 225 -7.11 25.61 -7.00
C GLY A 225 -7.07 24.85 -8.34
N ASP A 226 -6.23 23.82 -8.44
CA ASP A 226 -6.17 22.94 -9.61
C ASP A 226 -7.41 22.05 -9.75
N LYS A 227 -7.69 21.67 -10.99
CA LYS A 227 -8.74 20.68 -11.28
C LYS A 227 -8.27 19.28 -10.92
N LEU A 228 -9.15 18.54 -10.25
CA LEU A 228 -8.95 17.12 -9.98
C LEU A 228 -9.23 16.30 -11.25
N ASP A 229 -8.43 15.26 -11.44
CA ASP A 229 -8.55 14.28 -12.50
C ASP A 229 -8.27 12.89 -11.92
N THR A 230 -9.19 11.94 -12.11
CA THR A 230 -9.09 10.59 -11.55
C THR A 230 -9.08 9.56 -12.67
N GLY A 231 -8.11 8.65 -12.65
CA GLY A 231 -7.97 7.60 -13.66
C GLY A 231 -6.87 6.60 -13.31
N ASP A 232 -6.85 5.48 -14.03
CA ASP A 232 -5.90 4.38 -13.89
C ASP A 232 -4.86 4.31 -15.04
N ASP A 233 -4.95 5.23 -16.00
CA ASP A 233 -4.18 5.27 -17.25
C ASP A 233 -3.16 6.43 -17.31
N PHE A 234 -2.81 7.02 -16.16
CA PHE A 234 -1.85 8.13 -16.12
C PHE A 234 -0.39 7.69 -16.27
N TYR A 235 -0.11 6.38 -16.16
CA TYR A 235 1.23 5.80 -16.17
C TYR A 235 2.16 6.37 -15.08
N ILE A 236 1.58 6.76 -13.95
CA ILE A 236 2.27 7.32 -12.78
C ILE A 236 2.89 6.16 -11.98
N ASN A 237 4.13 5.83 -12.31
CA ASN A 237 4.85 4.69 -11.72
C ASN A 237 5.69 5.12 -10.51
N GLN A 238 6.11 4.16 -9.68
CA GLN A 238 7.16 4.36 -8.69
C GLN A 238 8.47 3.76 -9.20
N HIS A 239 9.41 4.61 -9.62
CA HIS A 239 10.63 4.20 -10.31
C HIS A 239 11.86 5.00 -9.85
N TRP A 240 13.03 4.79 -10.48
CA TRP A 240 14.24 5.55 -10.13
C TRP A 240 14.37 6.88 -10.86
N GLY A 241 15.15 7.80 -10.29
CA GLY A 241 15.45 9.13 -10.83
C GLY A 241 16.72 9.18 -11.68
N TYR A 242 17.25 8.04 -12.11
CA TYR A 242 18.43 7.94 -12.99
C TYR A 242 19.68 8.64 -12.43
N ASP A 243 19.82 8.65 -11.09
CA ASP A 243 20.90 9.32 -10.37
C ASP A 243 21.01 10.82 -10.70
N ALA A 244 19.88 11.45 -11.07
CA ALA A 244 19.79 12.87 -11.29
C ALA A 244 20.25 13.68 -10.05
N PRO A 245 20.76 14.91 -10.26
CA PRO A 245 21.15 15.77 -9.15
C PRO A 245 19.95 16.09 -8.25
N VAL A 246 20.22 16.40 -6.98
CA VAL A 246 19.15 16.68 -5.98
C VAL A 246 18.25 17.81 -6.44
N ASN A 247 18.82 18.86 -7.01
CA ASN A 247 18.14 20.10 -7.35
C ASN A 247 17.62 20.16 -8.81
N ASP A 248 17.61 19.03 -9.52
CA ASP A 248 17.03 18.96 -10.86
C ASP A 248 16.53 17.54 -11.19
N ILE A 249 15.20 17.37 -11.14
CA ILE A 249 14.48 16.13 -11.53
C ILE A 249 14.68 15.81 -13.02
N LYS A 250 15.09 16.79 -13.84
CA LYS A 250 15.20 16.67 -15.30
C LYS A 250 13.87 16.21 -15.90
N ASN A 251 13.90 15.10 -16.63
CA ASN A 251 12.76 14.46 -17.27
C ASN A 251 12.39 13.14 -16.59
N ALA A 252 12.78 12.93 -15.32
CA ALA A 252 12.50 11.69 -14.61
C ALA A 252 11.03 11.58 -14.16
N SER A 253 10.31 12.69 -13.94
CA SER A 253 8.92 12.64 -13.43
C SER A 253 7.99 13.57 -14.18
N ALA A 254 6.95 13.02 -14.83
CA ALA A 254 5.78 13.78 -15.31
C ALA A 254 4.62 13.81 -14.29
N GLY A 255 4.92 13.45 -13.03
CA GLY A 255 3.95 13.16 -11.97
C GLY A 255 4.12 11.79 -11.33
N CYS A 256 5.22 11.08 -11.64
CA CYS A 256 5.59 9.79 -11.04
C CYS A 256 6.11 9.97 -9.59
N LEU A 257 6.13 8.88 -8.84
CA LEU A 257 6.76 8.83 -7.52
C LEU A 257 8.20 8.32 -7.65
N VAL A 258 9.18 9.21 -7.65
CA VAL A 258 10.54 8.87 -8.12
C VAL A 258 11.53 8.85 -6.97
N GLY A 259 12.15 7.70 -6.69
CA GLY A 259 13.30 7.63 -5.79
C GLY A 259 14.57 8.00 -6.54
N ARG A 260 15.35 8.96 -6.06
CA ARG A 260 16.42 9.60 -6.85
C ARG A 260 17.46 8.61 -7.39
N ARG A 261 18.00 7.74 -6.53
CA ARG A 261 19.11 6.87 -6.89
C ARG A 261 18.67 5.51 -7.42
N ILE A 262 19.44 4.98 -8.37
CA ILE A 262 19.23 3.65 -8.95
C ILE A 262 19.40 2.55 -7.90
N ASP A 263 20.46 2.63 -7.09
CA ASP A 263 20.72 1.62 -6.05
C ASP A 263 19.64 1.61 -4.96
N GLY A 264 19.24 2.78 -4.47
CA GLY A 264 18.14 2.91 -3.51
C GLY A 264 16.81 2.43 -4.07
N HIS A 265 16.58 2.53 -5.38
CA HIS A 265 15.40 1.93 -5.99
C HIS A 265 15.48 0.40 -6.08
N LYS A 266 16.66 -0.17 -6.38
CA LYS A 266 16.85 -1.63 -6.34
C LYS A 266 16.63 -2.19 -4.93
N GLU A 267 17.09 -1.49 -3.90
CA GLU A 267 16.81 -1.82 -2.50
C GLU A 267 15.31 -1.74 -2.19
N PHE A 268 14.65 -0.66 -2.62
CA PHE A 268 13.20 -0.51 -2.46
C PHE A 268 12.44 -1.68 -3.09
N MET A 269 12.73 -2.02 -4.35
CA MET A 269 12.10 -3.16 -5.04
C MET A 269 12.40 -4.49 -4.33
N ALA A 270 13.63 -4.69 -3.87
CA ALA A 270 14.01 -5.89 -3.11
C ALA A 270 13.27 -6.00 -1.77
N ILE A 271 12.96 -4.89 -1.10
CA ILE A 271 12.18 -4.87 0.14
C ILE A 271 10.70 -5.15 -0.15
N VAL A 272 10.05 -4.38 -1.02
CA VAL A 272 8.59 -4.53 -1.24
C VAL A 272 8.22 -5.89 -1.82
N LYS A 273 9.12 -6.55 -2.54
CA LYS A 273 8.91 -7.92 -3.05
C LYS A 273 9.03 -9.02 -1.98
N LYS A 274 9.46 -8.68 -0.76
CA LYS A 274 9.34 -9.56 0.42
C LYS A 274 7.98 -9.46 1.08
N ASP A 275 7.11 -8.53 0.64
CA ASP A 275 5.77 -8.40 1.22
C ASP A 275 5.04 -9.74 1.09
N ARG A 276 4.55 -10.28 2.21
CA ARG A 276 3.94 -11.60 2.25
C ARG A 276 2.76 -11.72 1.27
N ARG A 277 2.04 -10.61 1.03
CA ARG A 277 0.89 -10.56 0.11
C ARG A 277 1.36 -10.67 -1.34
N TYR A 278 2.47 -10.01 -1.69
CA TYR A 278 3.12 -10.18 -2.98
C TYR A 278 3.78 -11.56 -3.15
N VAL A 279 4.33 -12.12 -2.08
CA VAL A 279 4.87 -13.50 -2.10
C VAL A 279 3.76 -14.49 -2.44
N ALA A 280 2.59 -14.35 -1.80
CA ALA A 280 1.44 -15.21 -2.00
C ALA A 280 0.69 -14.94 -3.32
N ASN A 281 0.70 -13.70 -3.82
CA ASN A 281 0.07 -13.30 -5.08
C ASN A 281 0.95 -12.28 -5.83
N LYS A 282 1.55 -12.71 -6.95
CA LYS A 282 2.43 -11.84 -7.77
C LYS A 282 1.71 -10.68 -8.45
N ASN A 283 0.37 -10.71 -8.50
CA ASN A 283 -0.46 -9.62 -9.01
C ASN A 283 -0.92 -8.67 -7.89
N TYR A 284 -0.31 -8.74 -6.69
CA TYR A 284 -0.66 -7.87 -5.58
C TYR A 284 -0.54 -6.39 -5.94
N VAL A 285 -1.60 -5.62 -5.64
CA VAL A 285 -1.64 -4.18 -5.80
C VAL A 285 -1.32 -3.52 -4.47
N PHE A 286 -0.14 -2.90 -4.41
CA PHE A 286 0.38 -2.18 -3.27
C PHE A 286 -0.41 -0.90 -3.01
N TYR A 287 -0.54 -0.61 -1.73
CA TYR A 287 -0.99 0.67 -1.24
C TYR A 287 0.22 1.60 -1.12
N THR A 288 0.04 2.87 -1.47
CA THR A 288 1.02 3.92 -1.14
C THR A 288 0.30 5.15 -0.64
N THR A 289 0.83 5.69 0.45
CA THR A 289 0.35 6.89 1.12
C THR A 289 1.25 8.06 0.75
N ILE A 290 0.69 9.18 0.30
CA ILE A 290 1.42 10.40 -0.05
C ILE A 290 0.88 11.52 0.84
N ILE A 291 1.73 12.10 1.68
CA ILE A 291 1.33 13.09 2.69
C ILE A 291 2.24 14.33 2.66
N PRO A 292 1.71 15.51 3.01
CA PRO A 292 2.54 16.70 3.16
C PRO A 292 3.28 16.68 4.50
N GLY A 293 4.60 16.87 4.47
CA GLY A 293 5.44 16.87 5.66
C GLY A 293 5.03 17.95 6.67
N ASN A 294 4.67 19.15 6.20
CA ASN A 294 4.25 20.23 7.08
C ASN A 294 2.99 19.89 7.92
N ASP A 295 2.02 19.17 7.37
CA ASP A 295 0.81 18.72 8.07
C ASP A 295 1.13 17.61 9.06
N LEU A 296 2.05 16.70 8.70
CA LEU A 296 2.55 15.67 9.62
C LEU A 296 3.20 16.29 10.86
N ILE A 297 4.15 17.21 10.67
CA ILE A 297 4.85 17.87 11.79
C ILE A 297 3.88 18.70 12.64
N LYS A 298 2.92 19.39 12.00
CA LYS A 298 1.91 20.20 12.69
C LYS A 298 1.01 19.37 13.59
N GLN A 299 0.52 18.22 13.11
CA GLN A 299 -0.41 17.38 13.88
C GLN A 299 0.31 16.50 14.91
N PHE A 300 1.51 16.03 14.59
CA PHE A 300 2.30 15.15 15.44
C PHE A 300 3.72 15.70 15.54
N PRO A 301 3.99 16.66 16.44
CA PRO A 301 5.34 17.14 16.70
C PRO A 301 6.23 16.04 17.29
N GLY A 302 7.55 16.17 17.12
CA GLY A 302 8.57 15.24 17.61
C GLY A 302 8.93 15.48 19.07
#